data_AF-A0A7S2DA96-F1
#
_entry.id   AF-A0A7S2DA96-F1
#
_cell.length_a   1.000
_cell.length_b   1.000
_cell.length_c   1.000
_cell.angle_alpha   90.00
_cell.angle_beta   90.00
_cell.angle_gamma   90.00
#
_symmetry.space_group_name_H-M   'P 1'
#
loop_
_entity.id
_entity.type
_entity.pdbx_description
1 polymer ?
#
loop_
_entity_poly.entity_id
_entity_poly.type
_entity_poly.pdbx_seq_one_letter_code
_entity_poly.pdbx_strand_id
1 'polypeptide(L)'
;VFSGKRTADGAQGRLMAIKAISLQGMLFEDSQDADRKLLWVRREMSILENLPRHPRIVELIETIKEVEWIYFLFELVEGGDLFAALKRRSGSVKSFLEPEA
;
A
#
# COMPACT_ATOMS: atom_id res chain seq x y z
N VAL A 1 -5.82 -2.52 -5.29
CA VAL A 1 -4.46 -2.24 -5.82
C VAL A 1 -3.87 -1.11 -5.01
N PHE A 2 -2.62 -1.25 -4.57
CA PHE A 2 -1.91 -0.19 -3.85
C PHE A 2 -1.69 0.99 -4.82
N SER A 3 -2.41 2.10 -4.63
CA SER A 3 -2.20 3.33 -5.38
C SER A 3 -1.40 4.30 -4.51
N GLY A 4 -0.10 4.04 -4.43
CA GLY A 4 0.85 4.93 -3.77
C GLY A 4 1.43 5.94 -4.76
N LYS A 5 1.74 7.15 -4.28
CA LYS A 5 2.55 8.12 -5.03
C LYS A 5 4.01 8.00 -4.61
N ARG A 6 4.94 8.33 -5.50
CA ARG A 6 6.36 8.45 -5.14
C ARG A 6 6.57 9.73 -4.36
N THR A 7 7.35 9.66 -3.28
CA THR A 7 7.76 10.80 -2.47
C THR A 7 9.25 10.66 -2.10
N ALA A 8 9.86 11.71 -1.57
CA ALA A 8 11.23 11.70 -1.06
C ALA A 8 11.25 12.16 0.40
N ASP A 9 12.06 11.51 1.23
CA ASP A 9 12.40 12.04 2.55
C ASP A 9 13.19 13.36 2.37
N GLY A 10 12.70 14.44 2.97
CA GLY A 10 13.34 15.75 2.92
C GLY A 10 14.69 15.81 3.65
N ALA A 11 14.95 14.90 4.59
CA ALA A 11 16.20 14.86 5.34
C ALA A 11 17.31 14.06 4.64
N GLN A 12 16.96 12.93 4.00
CA GLN A 12 17.94 11.97 3.48
C GLN A 12 17.86 11.77 1.96
N GLY A 13 16.87 12.36 1.27
CA GLY A 13 16.64 12.17 -0.16
C GLY A 13 16.20 10.74 -0.55
N ARG A 14 15.89 9.89 0.43
CA ARG A 14 15.45 8.51 0.20
C ARG A 14 14.08 8.51 -0.46
N LEU A 15 13.96 7.82 -1.60
CA LEU A 15 12.68 7.66 -2.28
C LEU A 15 11.79 6.65 -1.54
N MET A 16 10.50 6.99 -1.43
CA MET A 16 9.48 6.23 -0.72
C MET A 16 8.17 6.22 -1.52
N ALA A 17 7.26 5.33 -1.11
CA ALA A 17 5.89 5.30 -1.62
C ALA A 17 4.92 5.75 -0.52
N ILE A 18 4.04 6.71 -0.82
CA ILE A 18 3.04 7.22 0.12
C ILE A 18 1.63 6.82 -0.32
N LYS A 19 0.87 6.21 0.59
CA LYS A 19 -0.57 5.96 0.44
C LYS A 19 -1.32 6.91 1.37
N ALA A 20 -2.15 7.78 0.79
CA ALA A 20 -2.99 8.72 1.53
C ALA A 20 -4.42 8.20 1.64
N ILE A 21 -5.01 8.31 2.83
CA ILE A 21 -6.39 7.96 3.12
C ILE A 21 -7.08 9.19 3.70
N SER A 22 -8.13 9.66 3.02
CA SER A 22 -8.98 10.73 3.55
C SER A 22 -9.91 10.17 4.61
N LEU A 23 -9.99 10.85 5.75
CA LEU A 23 -10.91 10.59 6.83
C LEU A 23 -12.15 11.47 6.76
N GLN A 24 -12.18 12.52 5.92
CA GLN A 24 -13.26 13.52 5.91
C GLN A 24 -14.65 12.86 5.73
N GLY A 25 -14.86 12.11 4.65
CA GLY A 25 -16.12 11.38 4.42
C GLY A 25 -16.36 10.21 5.40
N MET A 26 -15.40 9.88 6.26
CA MET A 26 -15.55 8.82 7.25
C MET A 26 -15.85 9.35 8.66
N LEU A 27 -15.38 10.56 8.97
CA LEU A 27 -15.56 11.22 10.27
C LEU A 27 -16.81 12.09 10.33
N PHE A 28 -17.23 12.66 9.21
CA PHE A 28 -18.36 13.58 9.14
C PHE A 28 -19.65 12.94 8.60
N GLU A 29 -19.57 11.72 8.04
CA GLU A 29 -20.74 10.97 7.60
C GLU A 29 -21.18 9.99 8.70
N ASP A 30 -22.37 10.20 9.27
CA ASP A 30 -23.00 9.25 10.20
C ASP A 30 -23.69 8.14 9.40
N SER A 31 -22.91 7.16 8.96
CA SER A 31 -23.41 5.99 8.23
C SER A 31 -22.67 4.73 8.63
N GLN A 32 -23.36 3.58 8.57
CA GLN A 32 -22.73 2.29 8.83
C GLN A 32 -21.56 2.01 7.86
N ASP A 33 -21.62 2.53 6.64
CA ASP A 33 -20.54 2.38 5.66
C ASP A 33 -19.30 3.17 6.04
N ALA A 34 -19.46 4.38 6.59
CA ALA A 34 -18.37 5.20 7.10
C ALA A 34 -17.68 4.51 8.30
N ASP A 35 -18.46 4.00 9.26
CA ASP A 35 -17.94 3.26 10.41
C ASP A 35 -17.14 2.01 10.00
N ARG A 36 -17.68 1.25 9.02
CA ARG A 36 -16.99 0.08 8.47
C ARG A 36 -15.67 0.47 7.82
N LYS A 37 -15.64 1.55 7.03
CA LYS A 37 -14.40 2.05 6.42
C LYS A 37 -13.39 2.47 7.49
N LEU A 38 -13.79 3.19 8.53
CA LEU A 38 -12.92 3.55 9.65
C LEU A 38 -12.31 2.31 10.32
N LEU A 39 -13.13 1.28 10.57
CA LEU A 39 -12.66 0.04 11.16
C LEU A 39 -11.61 -0.66 10.28
N TRP A 40 -11.79 -0.63 8.96
CA TRP A 40 -10.83 -1.22 8.01
C TRP A 40 -9.51 -0.47 8.01
N VAL A 41 -9.55 0.86 8.01
CA VAL A 41 -8.34 1.71 8.07
C VAL A 41 -7.58 1.48 9.38
N ARG A 42 -8.29 1.42 10.52
CA ARG A 42 -7.68 1.11 11.82
C ARG A 42 -7.03 -0.28 11.86
N ARG A 43 -7.68 -1.28 11.25
CA ARG A 43 -7.12 -2.63 11.14
C ARG A 43 -5.90 -2.67 10.23
N GLU A 44 -5.97 -2.02 9.06
CA GLU A 44 -4.84 -1.95 8.13
C GLU A 44 -3.63 -1.31 8.80
N MET A 45 -3.83 -0.17 9.47
CA MET A 45 -2.79 0.49 10.27
C MET A 45 -2.20 -0.42 11.33
N SER A 46 -3.05 -1.04 12.17
CA SER A 46 -2.59 -1.92 13.24
C SER A 46 -1.83 -3.13 12.72
N ILE A 47 -2.26 -3.74 11.62
CA ILE A 47 -1.56 -4.87 11.01
C ILE A 47 -0.19 -4.42 10.51
N LEU A 48 -0.11 -3.32 9.79
CA LEU A 48 1.15 -2.83 9.22
C LEU A 48 2.14 -2.37 10.29
N GLU A 49 1.68 -1.68 11.34
CA GLU A 49 2.52 -1.24 12.47
C GLU A 49 3.09 -2.42 13.28
N ASN A 50 2.40 -3.56 13.30
CA ASN A 50 2.82 -4.75 14.05
C ASN A 50 3.48 -5.83 13.16
N LEU A 51 3.56 -5.61 11.85
CA LEU A 51 4.11 -6.59 10.93
C LEU A 51 5.64 -6.65 11.08
N PRO A 52 6.23 -7.81 11.42
CA PRO A 52 7.68 -7.94 11.44
C PRO A 52 8.26 -7.74 10.05
N ARG A 53 9.43 -7.11 9.98
CA ARG A 53 10.15 -6.89 8.72
C ARG A 53 10.42 -8.22 8.02
N HIS A 54 10.03 -8.32 6.75
CA HIS A 54 10.20 -9.52 5.95
C HIS A 54 10.62 -9.16 4.52
N PRO A 55 11.61 -9.83 3.91
CA PRO A 55 12.22 -9.44 2.62
C PRO A 55 11.28 -9.51 1.40
N ARG A 56 10.07 -10.06 1.56
CA ARG A 56 9.06 -10.20 0.49
C ARG A 56 7.73 -9.51 0.82
N ILE A 57 7.70 -8.72 1.89
CA ILE A 57 6.53 -7.91 2.22
C ILE A 57 7.01 -6.47 2.31
N VAL A 58 6.27 -5.57 1.66
CA VAL A 58 6.61 -4.14 1.67
C VAL A 58 6.67 -3.62 3.09
N GLU A 59 7.79 -2.97 3.43
CA GLU A 59 8.00 -2.40 4.75
C GLU A 59 7.22 -1.10 4.91
N LEU A 60 6.39 -1.01 5.96
CA LEU A 60 5.87 0.27 6.45
C LEU A 60 6.99 0.96 7.23
N ILE A 61 7.42 2.12 6.74
CA ILE A 61 8.48 2.93 7.36
C ILE A 61 7.89 3.77 8.49
N GLU A 62 6.78 4.46 8.23
CA GLU A 62 6.09 5.29 9.22
C GLU A 62 4.63 5.55 8.85
N THR A 63 3.84 5.95 9.85
CA THR A 63 2.47 6.43 9.66
C THR A 63 2.37 7.87 10.17
N ILE A 64 1.93 8.79 9.31
CA ILE A 64 1.65 10.18 9.67
C ILE A 64 0.14 10.35 9.77
N LYS A 65 -0.35 10.86 10.91
CA LYS A 65 -1.77 11.09 11.15
C LYS A 65 -2.00 12.58 11.27
N GLU A 66 -2.87 13.10 10.42
CA GLU A 66 -3.39 14.45 10.48
C GLU A 66 -4.89 14.41 10.80
N VAL A 67 -5.53 15.58 10.90
CA VAL A 67 -6.94 15.70 11.28
C VAL A 67 -7.86 14.96 10.30
N GLU A 68 -7.64 15.15 9.00
CA GLU A 68 -8.50 14.58 7.95
C GLU A 68 -7.78 13.56 7.06
N TRP A 69 -6.53 13.24 7.37
CA TRP A 69 -5.70 12.38 6.53
C TRP A 69 -4.84 11.43 7.33
N ILE A 70 -4.65 10.23 6.77
CA ILE A 70 -3.66 9.27 7.23
C ILE A 70 -2.74 8.97 6.05
N TYR A 71 -1.44 9.10 6.29
CA TYR A 71 -0.41 8.78 5.32
C TYR A 71 0.39 7.58 5.80
N PHE A 72 0.42 6.54 4.99
CA PHE A 72 1.31 5.40 5.18
C PHE A 72 2.51 5.57 4.25
N LEU A 73 3.70 5.64 4.84
CA LEU A 73 4.96 5.70 4.10
C LEU A 73 5.61 4.33 4.07
N PHE A 74 5.86 3.86 2.85
CA PHE A 74 6.43 2.56 2.58
C PHE A 74 7.76 2.70 1.86
N GLU A 75 8.56 1.64 1.90
CA GLU A 75 9.65 1.51 0.95
C GLU A 75 9.15 1.62 -0.50
N LEU A 76 9.96 2.23 -1.36
CA LEU A 76 9.63 2.32 -2.78
C LEU A 76 9.96 0.99 -3.46
N VAL A 77 8.93 0.30 -3.96
CA VAL A 77 9.08 -0.86 -4.82
C VAL A 77 8.97 -0.45 -6.29
N GLU A 78 9.96 -0.84 -7.09
CA GLU A 78 10.04 -0.54 -8.52
C GLU A 78 9.63 -1.74 -9.39
N GLY A 79 9.30 -1.50 -10.66
CA GLY A 79 8.89 -2.55 -11.61
C GLY A 79 7.37 -2.74 -11.79
N GLY A 80 6.57 -2.08 -10.94
CA GLY A 80 5.11 -2.11 -10.98
C GLY A 80 4.52 -3.40 -10.40
N ASP A 81 3.25 -3.69 -10.71
CA ASP A 81 2.60 -4.89 -10.24
C ASP A 81 2.86 -6.12 -11.15
N LEU A 82 2.69 -7.32 -10.56
CA LEU A 82 2.90 -8.59 -11.24
C LEU A 82 2.00 -8.74 -12.47
N PHE A 83 0.76 -8.25 -12.41
CA PHE A 83 -0.19 -8.38 -13.52
C PHE A 83 0.25 -7.58 -14.74
N ALA A 84 0.73 -6.35 -14.53
CA ALA A 84 1.36 -5.53 -15.55
C ALA A 84 2.63 -6.20 -16.11
N ALA A 85 3.45 -6.80 -15.24
CA ALA A 85 4.64 -7.55 -15.67
C ALA A 85 4.27 -8.75 -16.55
N LEU A 86 3.24 -9.52 -16.18
CA LEU A 86 2.75 -10.65 -16.98
C LEU A 86 2.22 -10.19 -18.34
N LYS A 87 1.44 -9.10 -18.37
CA LYS A 87 0.96 -8.50 -19.63
C LYS A 87 2.09 -8.04 -20.55
N ARG A 88 3.16 -7.46 -20.00
CA ARG A 88 4.36 -7.11 -20.78
C ARG A 88 5.07 -8.35 -21.31
N ARG A 89 5.08 -9.44 -20.54
CA ARG A 89 5.73 -10.71 -20.90
C ARG A 89 4.92 -11.54 -21.90
N SER A 90 3.61 -11.34 -22.03
CA SER A 90 2.76 -12.15 -22.92
C SER A 90 3.05 -12.05 -24.43
N GLY A 91 4.04 -11.25 -24.86
CA GLY A 91 4.66 -11.39 -26.18
C GLY A 91 5.63 -12.59 -26.32
N SER A 92 5.90 -13.34 -25.23
CA SER A 92 6.78 -14.52 -25.19
C SER A 92 6.36 -15.48 -24.07
N VAL A 93 5.09 -15.92 -24.08
CA VAL A 93 4.59 -16.93 -23.14
C VAL A 93 5.19 -18.29 -23.47
N LYS A 94 6.37 -18.59 -22.89
CA LYS A 94 6.68 -19.97 -22.51
C LYS A 94 6.24 -20.14 -21.05
N SER A 95 5.04 -20.72 -20.92
CA SER A 95 4.54 -21.55 -19.82
C SER A 95 5.03 -21.26 -18.40
N PHE A 96 4.18 -20.61 -17.59
CA PHE A 96 4.16 -20.76 -16.12
C PHE A 96 3.41 -22.03 -15.66
N LEU A 97 3.17 -22.97 -16.59
CA LEU A 97 2.61 -24.27 -16.26
C LEU A 97 3.75 -25.08 -15.63
N GLU A 98 3.86 -25.04 -14.32
CA GLU A 98 4.50 -26.12 -13.58
C GLU A 98 3.75 -27.42 -13.93
N PRO A 99 4.42 -28.51 -14.32
CA PRO A 99 3.75 -29.78 -14.46
C PRO A 99 3.18 -30.18 -13.10
N GLU A 100 1.88 -30.46 -13.05
CA GLU A 100 1.23 -31.03 -11.87
C GLU A 100 2.00 -32.29 -11.44
N ALA A 101 2.47 -32.31 -10.19
CA ALA A 101 3.19 -33.42 -9.57
C ALA A 101 2.24 -34.40 -8.88
#